data_AF-A0A6C0J3A7-F1
#
_entry.id   AF-A0A6C0J3A7-F1
#
_cell.length_a   1.000
_cell.length_b   1.000
_cell.length_c   1.000
_cell.angle_alpha   90.00
_cell.angle_beta   90.00
_cell.angle_gamma   90.00
#
_symmetry.space_group_name_H-M   'P 1'
#
loop_
_entity.id
_entity.type
_entity.pdbx_description
1 polymer ?
#
loop_
_entity_poly.entity_id
_entity_poly.type
_entity_poly.pdbx_seq_one_letter_code
_entity_poly.pdbx_strand_id
1 'polypeptide(L)'
;MSNTYKLVNPYIKGEMKTSIKTKNSINAAKTFYKNLSEHFNNNIPKFYFTIQKGGSGKGKLYHFEVSEKKTNSEVSYSIKPYEVKGELSDKFVDTLKSFKSRYNKKGSGKSRKTSNKGKKRGKKSEKKDSPSDVNYWDYDYVPAVSQPLYYFYYDPQVYKLDSFFIPTFYAYATPFIEINGLGYSYVL
;
A
#
# COMPACT_ATOMS: atom_id res chain seq x y z
N MET A 1 18.18 20.12 9.40
CA MET A 1 17.13 20.17 8.35
C MET A 1 16.15 19.01 8.56
N SER A 2 14.86 19.21 8.28
CA SER A 2 13.83 18.17 8.38
C SER A 2 13.47 17.61 6.99
N ASN A 3 13.13 16.33 6.94
CA ASN A 3 12.73 15.60 5.75
C ASN A 3 11.25 15.18 5.90
N THR A 4 10.49 15.23 4.80
CA THR A 4 9.14 14.65 4.76
C THR A 4 9.24 13.15 4.56
N TYR A 5 8.47 12.36 5.31
CA TYR A 5 8.34 10.92 5.13
C TYR A 5 6.87 10.55 4.99
N LYS A 6 6.59 9.55 4.15
CA LYS A 6 5.25 9.02 3.91
C LYS A 6 5.21 7.52 4.15
N LEU A 7 4.20 7.02 4.85
CA LEU A 7 3.93 5.59 4.98
C LEU A 7 3.39 5.07 3.64
N VAL A 8 4.03 4.04 3.08
CA VAL A 8 3.69 3.52 1.75
C VAL A 8 3.33 2.03 1.74
N ASN A 9 3.77 1.28 2.75
CA ASN A 9 3.34 -0.10 3.00
C ASN A 9 3.28 -0.30 4.52
N PRO A 10 2.11 -0.51 5.14
CA PRO A 10 0.80 -0.57 4.51
C PRO A 10 0.38 0.77 3.88
N TYR A 11 -0.46 0.70 2.86
CA TYR A 11 -1.17 1.86 2.33
C TYR A 11 -2.51 1.99 3.04
N ILE A 12 -2.74 3.15 3.64
CA ILE A 12 -3.87 3.39 4.52
C ILE A 12 -4.72 4.53 3.96
N LYS A 13 -6.05 4.35 4.02
CA LYS A 13 -7.01 5.45 3.89
C LYS A 13 -7.84 5.60 5.16
N GLY A 14 -8.09 6.85 5.53
CA GLY A 14 -8.78 7.25 6.74
C GLY A 14 -8.30 8.63 7.18
N GLU A 15 -8.65 9.02 8.39
CA GLU A 15 -8.25 10.31 8.98
C GLU A 15 -6.80 10.29 9.51
N MET A 16 -6.20 9.10 9.67
CA MET A 16 -4.82 8.96 10.13
C MET A 16 -3.83 9.67 9.18
N LYS A 17 -2.91 10.43 9.79
CA LYS A 17 -1.81 11.07 9.07
C LYS A 17 -0.78 10.04 8.59
N THR A 18 -0.76 9.80 7.28
CA THR A 18 0.22 8.94 6.61
C THR A 18 1.47 9.68 6.12
N SER A 19 1.62 10.97 6.44
CA SER A 19 2.78 11.79 6.08
C SER A 19 3.21 12.71 7.23
N ILE A 20 4.50 12.75 7.53
CA ILE A 20 5.10 13.51 8.65
C ILE A 20 6.42 14.16 8.26
N LYS A 21 6.83 15.21 8.96
CA LYS A 21 8.15 15.86 8.79
C LYS A 21 9.03 15.55 10.00
N THR A 22 10.18 14.92 9.80
CA THR A 22 11.11 14.56 10.88
C THR A 22 12.56 14.69 10.42
N LYS A 23 13.52 14.67 11.34
CA LYS A 23 14.95 14.72 10.98
C LYS A 23 15.38 13.43 10.26
N ASN A 24 15.06 12.28 10.85
CA ASN A 24 15.62 10.97 10.47
C ASN A 24 14.53 9.93 10.22
N SER A 25 14.81 8.96 9.34
CA SER A 25 13.90 7.86 8.98
C SER A 25 13.49 7.02 10.19
N ILE A 26 14.39 6.80 11.15
CA ILE A 26 14.10 6.06 12.40
C ILE A 26 13.07 6.79 13.26
N ASN A 27 13.17 8.12 13.38
CA ASN A 27 12.17 8.89 14.13
C ASN A 27 10.83 8.87 13.40
N ALA A 28 10.84 8.93 12.07
CA ALA A 28 9.60 8.77 11.30
C ALA A 28 8.98 7.38 11.52
N ALA A 29 9.79 6.32 11.50
CA ALA A 29 9.35 4.95 11.75
C ALA A 29 8.69 4.79 13.13
N LYS A 30 9.31 5.35 14.18
CA LYS A 30 8.75 5.36 15.54
C LYS A 30 7.40 6.08 15.61
N THR A 31 7.29 7.27 15.00
CA THR A 31 6.04 8.02 14.98
C THR A 31 4.95 7.30 14.18
N PHE A 32 5.28 6.74 13.01
CA PHE A 32 4.31 5.98 12.22
C PHE A 32 3.83 4.74 12.95
N TYR A 33 4.74 3.96 13.52
CA TYR A 33 4.35 2.75 14.25
C TYR A 33 3.47 3.09 15.45
N LYS A 34 3.84 4.10 16.25
CA LYS A 34 3.03 4.53 17.39
C LYS A 34 1.60 4.89 16.97
N ASN A 35 1.45 5.74 15.95
CA ASN A 35 0.13 6.13 15.45
C ASN A 35 -0.65 4.94 14.89
N LEU A 36 0.02 3.96 14.30
CA LEU A 36 -0.61 2.77 13.75
C LEU A 36 -1.07 1.81 14.85
N SER A 37 -0.20 1.54 15.83
CA SER A 37 -0.43 0.60 16.93
C SER A 37 -1.54 1.04 17.87
N GLU A 38 -1.82 2.34 17.98
CA GLU A 38 -2.95 2.88 18.75
C GLU A 38 -4.31 2.34 18.26
N HIS A 39 -4.37 1.87 17.01
CA HIS A 39 -5.58 1.29 16.43
C HIS A 39 -5.61 -0.24 16.44
N PHE A 40 -4.54 -0.88 16.91
CA PHE A 40 -4.47 -2.34 16.99
C PHE A 40 -5.11 -2.84 18.28
N ASN A 41 -5.98 -3.84 18.14
CA ASN A 41 -6.68 -4.47 19.27
C ASN A 41 -5.84 -5.58 19.94
N ASN A 42 -4.77 -6.03 19.29
CA ASN A 42 -3.93 -7.10 19.83
C ASN A 42 -2.44 -6.78 19.62
N ASN A 43 -1.58 -7.45 20.40
CA ASN A 43 -0.14 -7.37 20.19
C ASN A 43 0.27 -8.12 18.93
N ILE A 44 1.19 -7.54 18.16
CA ILE A 44 1.67 -8.08 16.89
C ILE A 44 3.15 -8.44 17.07
N PRO A 45 3.50 -9.74 17.18
CA PRO A 45 4.86 -10.15 17.51
C PRO A 45 5.90 -9.58 16.56
N LYS A 46 5.58 -9.54 15.26
CA LYS A 46 6.42 -8.97 14.21
C LYS A 46 5.59 -8.23 13.19
N PHE A 47 5.99 -7.01 12.87
CA PHE A 47 5.35 -6.19 11.85
C PHE A 47 6.40 -5.53 10.96
N TYR A 48 6.17 -5.56 9.65
CA TYR A 48 7.07 -4.95 8.68
C TYR A 48 6.36 -3.82 7.97
N PHE A 49 7.05 -2.71 7.78
CA PHE A 49 6.47 -1.57 7.07
C PHE A 49 7.54 -0.79 6.31
N THR A 50 7.10 -0.01 5.33
CA THR A 50 7.95 0.77 4.44
C THR A 50 7.52 2.22 4.46
N ILE A 51 8.48 3.11 4.62
CA ILE A 51 8.30 4.54 4.49
C ILE A 51 9.12 5.07 3.31
N GLN A 52 8.61 6.10 2.68
CA GLN A 52 9.25 6.80 1.58
C GLN A 52 9.69 8.18 2.04
N LYS A 53 10.95 8.54 1.80
CA LYS A 53 11.46 9.90 2.00
C LYS A 53 11.03 10.79 0.83
N GLY A 54 10.32 11.88 1.11
CA GLY A 54 9.76 12.81 0.14
C GLY A 54 8.32 12.48 -0.28
N GLY A 55 7.67 13.43 -0.98
CA GLY A 55 6.26 13.31 -1.39
C GLY A 55 6.02 12.86 -2.83
N SER A 56 7.05 12.90 -3.69
CA SER A 56 6.87 12.90 -5.16
C SER A 56 7.11 11.55 -5.85
N GLY A 57 6.92 10.42 -5.17
CA GLY A 57 6.99 9.10 -5.80
C GLY A 57 8.41 8.59 -6.17
N LYS A 58 9.41 9.47 -6.26
CA LYS A 58 10.83 9.15 -6.56
C LYS A 58 11.74 9.14 -5.33
N GLY A 59 11.15 8.90 -4.17
CA GLY A 59 11.81 9.01 -2.87
C GLY A 59 12.52 7.73 -2.47
N LYS A 60 13.64 7.81 -1.74
CA LYS A 60 14.29 6.63 -1.16
C LYS A 60 13.32 5.92 -0.21
N LEU A 61 13.19 4.61 -0.40
CA LEU A 61 12.41 3.73 0.48
C LEU A 61 13.27 3.27 1.65
N TYR A 62 12.65 3.18 2.81
CA TYR A 62 13.24 2.65 4.03
C TYR A 62 12.29 1.60 4.59
N HIS A 63 12.80 0.40 4.80
CA HIS A 63 12.05 -0.72 5.33
C HIS A 63 12.40 -0.89 6.81
N PHE A 64 11.42 -1.27 7.60
CA PHE A 64 11.57 -1.45 9.04
C PHE A 64 10.89 -2.73 9.48
N GLU A 65 11.53 -3.41 10.43
CA GLU A 65 10.97 -4.49 11.21
C GLU A 65 10.65 -3.95 12.60
N VAL A 66 9.45 -4.25 13.08
CA VAL A 66 9.04 -4.05 14.46
C VAL A 66 8.90 -5.40 15.11
N SER A 67 9.46 -5.53 16.30
CA SER A 67 9.22 -6.68 17.16
C SER A 67 8.58 -6.21 18.45
N GLU A 68 7.42 -6.75 18.77
CA GLU A 68 6.75 -6.51 20.06
C GLU A 68 7.02 -7.66 21.02
N LYS A 69 7.22 -7.30 22.28
CA LYS A 69 7.31 -8.24 23.41
C LYS A 69 6.31 -7.81 24.45
N LYS A 70 5.38 -8.71 24.75
CA LYS A 70 4.44 -8.57 25.85
C LYS A 70 5.08 -9.16 27.11
N THR A 71 5.31 -8.32 28.10
CA THR A 71 5.75 -8.76 29.44
C THR A 71 4.62 -8.42 30.40
N ASN A 72 3.95 -9.44 30.94
CA ASN A 72 2.74 -9.30 31.75
C ASN A 72 1.63 -8.54 30.98
N SER A 73 1.37 -7.28 31.37
CA SER A 73 0.36 -6.40 30.79
C SER A 73 0.96 -5.26 29.96
N GLU A 74 2.29 -5.15 29.89
CA GLU A 74 2.97 -4.08 29.16
C GLU A 74 3.53 -4.61 27.84
N VAL A 75 3.24 -3.89 26.76
CA VAL A 75 3.75 -4.20 25.41
C VAL A 75 4.89 -3.25 25.10
N SER A 76 6.09 -3.81 25.04
CA SER A 76 7.29 -3.10 24.59
C SER A 76 7.56 -3.42 23.13
N TYR A 77 8.00 -2.43 22.35
CA TYR A 77 8.34 -2.64 20.93
C TYR A 77 9.73 -2.12 20.59
N SER A 78 10.39 -2.78 19.66
CA SER A 78 11.67 -2.35 19.11
C SER A 78 11.57 -2.23 17.59
N ILE A 79 12.11 -1.15 17.03
CA ILE A 79 12.11 -0.90 15.58
C ILE A 79 13.54 -0.96 15.08
N LYS A 80 13.78 -1.78 14.05
CA LYS A 80 15.08 -1.92 13.41
C LYS A 80 14.96 -1.69 11.90
N PRO A 81 15.95 -1.06 11.24
CA PRO A 81 16.01 -1.04 9.79
C PRO A 81 16.03 -2.48 9.26
N TYR A 82 15.31 -2.71 8.17
CA TYR A 82 15.27 -3.99 7.48
C TYR A 82 15.85 -3.83 6.08
N GLU A 83 16.69 -4.76 5.65
CA GLU A 83 17.26 -4.77 4.31
C GLU A 83 16.53 -5.78 3.44
N VAL A 84 15.84 -5.27 2.42
CA VAL A 84 15.16 -6.09 1.42
C VAL A 84 16.20 -6.65 0.45
N LYS A 85 16.24 -7.97 0.29
CA LYS A 85 17.20 -8.65 -0.57
C LYS A 85 16.71 -8.72 -2.03
N GLY A 86 17.45 -8.15 -2.99
CA GLY A 86 17.33 -8.41 -4.44
C GLY A 86 16.27 -7.59 -5.20
N GLU A 87 15.95 -8.02 -6.43
CA GLU A 87 15.10 -7.33 -7.45
C GLU A 87 13.64 -7.04 -7.03
N LEU A 88 13.19 -7.53 -5.87
CA LEU A 88 11.82 -7.33 -5.40
C LEU A 88 11.53 -5.88 -5.00
N SER A 89 12.54 -5.06 -4.71
CA SER A 89 12.35 -3.63 -4.45
C SER A 89 11.73 -2.91 -5.65
N ASP A 90 12.17 -3.28 -6.85
CA ASP A 90 11.76 -2.62 -8.09
C ASP A 90 10.35 -3.06 -8.48
N LYS A 91 10.07 -4.37 -8.37
CA LYS A 91 8.72 -4.90 -8.52
C LYS A 91 7.76 -4.30 -7.50
N PHE A 92 8.17 -4.13 -6.25
CA PHE A 92 7.35 -3.46 -5.22
C PHE A 92 7.04 -2.01 -5.61
N VAL A 93 8.02 -1.26 -6.12
CA VAL A 93 7.79 0.12 -6.58
C VAL A 93 6.76 0.14 -7.72
N ASP A 94 6.82 -0.81 -8.65
CA ASP A 94 5.89 -0.88 -9.77
C ASP A 94 4.50 -1.37 -9.38
N THR A 95 4.39 -2.34 -8.46
CA THR A 95 3.13 -2.73 -7.82
C THR A 95 2.52 -1.54 -7.07
N LEU A 96 3.32 -0.80 -6.31
CA LEU A 96 2.87 0.39 -5.58
C LEU A 96 2.40 1.50 -6.52
N LYS A 97 3.08 1.72 -7.66
CA LYS A 97 2.64 2.66 -8.70
C LYS A 97 1.33 2.20 -9.32
N SER A 98 1.23 0.92 -9.69
CA SER A 98 0.05 0.32 -10.29
C SER A 98 -1.14 0.40 -9.34
N PHE A 99 -0.95 0.01 -8.08
CA PHE A 99 -1.91 0.19 -6.99
C PHE A 99 -2.36 1.65 -6.88
N LYS A 100 -1.44 2.60 -6.70
CA LYS A 100 -1.78 4.03 -6.62
C LYS A 100 -2.53 4.51 -7.86
N SER A 101 -2.20 4.02 -9.05
CA SER A 101 -2.89 4.37 -10.29
C SER A 101 -4.32 3.84 -10.33
N ARG A 102 -4.59 2.64 -9.77
CA ARG A 102 -5.94 2.10 -9.65
C ARG A 102 -6.82 2.99 -8.77
N TYR A 103 -6.29 3.45 -7.64
CA TYR A 103 -7.05 4.26 -6.68
C TYR A 103 -7.06 5.78 -6.95
N ASN A 104 -6.13 6.30 -7.75
CA ASN A 104 -6.09 7.72 -8.13
C ASN A 104 -6.81 7.99 -9.46
N LYS A 105 -7.46 7.00 -10.08
CA LYS A 105 -8.38 7.19 -11.21
C LYS A 105 -9.66 7.89 -10.75
N LYS A 106 -9.55 9.12 -10.24
CA LYS A 106 -10.67 10.05 -10.24
C LYS A 106 -11.09 10.26 -11.70
N GLY A 107 -12.20 9.66 -12.10
CA GLY A 107 -13.06 10.20 -13.16
C GLY A 107 -12.38 10.55 -14.48
N SER A 108 -11.50 9.70 -15.02
CA SER A 108 -11.34 9.66 -16.48
C SER A 108 -12.40 8.73 -17.07
N GLY A 109 -13.66 9.08 -16.81
CA GLY A 109 -14.71 8.87 -17.79
C GLY A 109 -14.29 9.64 -19.03
N LYS A 110 -13.40 9.05 -19.84
CA LYS A 110 -13.31 9.35 -21.25
C LYS A 110 -14.67 8.93 -21.76
N SER A 111 -15.62 9.88 -21.71
CA SER A 111 -16.75 9.92 -22.61
C SER A 111 -16.16 9.53 -23.96
N ARG A 112 -16.43 8.29 -24.38
CA ARG A 112 -16.39 7.95 -25.79
C ARG A 112 -17.45 8.89 -26.36
N LYS A 113 -17.03 10.10 -26.76
CA LYS A 113 -17.79 10.88 -27.73
C LYS A 113 -17.87 9.98 -28.93
N THR A 114 -18.96 9.24 -29.03
CA THR A 114 -19.44 8.66 -30.27
C THR A 114 -19.73 9.86 -31.16
N SER A 115 -18.69 10.39 -31.80
CA SER A 115 -18.89 11.23 -32.96
C SER A 115 -19.49 10.31 -34.01
N ASN A 116 -20.81 10.37 -34.16
CA ASN A 116 -21.49 9.98 -35.38
C ASN A 116 -20.89 10.85 -36.51
N LYS A 117 -19.78 10.39 -37.08
CA LYS A 117 -19.24 10.92 -38.32
C LYS A 117 -19.21 9.78 -39.31
N GLY A 118 -19.93 10.02 -40.40
CA GLY A 118 -20.39 9.01 -41.33
C GLY A 118 -19.28 8.13 -41.90
N LYS A 119 -19.73 6.94 -42.30
CA LYS A 119 -19.06 5.98 -43.17
C LYS A 119 -18.15 6.68 -44.19
N LYS A 120 -16.85 6.41 -44.15
CA LYS A 120 -16.05 6.19 -45.36
C LYS A 120 -14.88 5.24 -45.05
N ARG A 121 -14.79 4.25 -45.94
CA ARG A 121 -13.95 3.04 -45.90
C ARG A 121 -12.45 3.39 -45.89
N GLY A 122 -11.66 2.62 -45.14
CA GLY A 122 -10.20 2.62 -45.19
C GLY A 122 -9.62 1.39 -44.48
N LYS A 123 -8.73 0.66 -45.14
CA LYS A 123 -8.29 -0.73 -44.86
C LYS A 123 -7.39 -0.90 -43.62
N LYS A 124 -7.34 -2.17 -43.18
CA LYS A 124 -6.23 -2.92 -42.53
C LYS A 124 -5.83 -2.55 -41.10
N SER A 125 -6.02 -3.48 -40.17
CA SER A 125 -4.91 -4.25 -39.56
C SER A 125 -5.42 -5.19 -38.46
N GLU A 126 -5.02 -6.46 -38.61
CA GLU A 126 -4.68 -7.43 -37.57
C GLU A 126 -5.43 -7.38 -36.23
N LYS A 127 -6.34 -8.36 -36.06
CA LYS A 127 -6.77 -8.83 -34.74
C LYS A 127 -5.53 -9.32 -33.99
N LYS A 128 -5.07 -8.53 -33.00
CA LYS A 128 -4.29 -9.05 -31.89
C LYS A 128 -5.23 -9.30 -30.72
N ASP A 129 -5.11 -10.51 -30.20
CA ASP A 129 -5.97 -11.13 -29.22
C ASP A 129 -6.28 -10.21 -28.03
N SER A 130 -7.57 -10.01 -27.77
CA SER A 130 -8.06 -9.47 -26.51
C SER A 130 -7.66 -10.43 -25.39
N PRO A 131 -6.86 -10.03 -24.39
CA PRO A 131 -6.80 -10.78 -23.16
C PRO A 131 -8.13 -10.53 -22.44
N SER A 132 -8.97 -11.57 -22.50
CA SER A 132 -10.07 -11.92 -21.58
C SER A 132 -10.59 -10.80 -20.68
N ASP A 133 -11.86 -10.44 -20.91
CA ASP A 133 -12.73 -9.67 -20.03
C ASP A 133 -12.80 -10.32 -18.63
N VAL A 134 -11.81 -10.03 -17.78
CA VAL A 134 -11.91 -10.26 -16.34
C VAL A 134 -12.69 -9.08 -15.78
N ASN A 135 -13.94 -9.34 -15.38
CA ASN A 135 -14.80 -8.38 -14.68
C ASN A 135 -14.03 -7.70 -13.54
N TYR A 136 -13.56 -6.49 -13.83
CA TYR A 136 -12.75 -5.69 -12.92
C TYR A 136 -13.70 -5.09 -11.91
N TRP A 137 -13.74 -5.64 -10.70
CA TRP A 137 -14.47 -5.04 -9.58
C TRP A 137 -14.05 -3.58 -9.46
N ASP A 138 -15.02 -2.68 -9.62
CA ASP A 138 -14.84 -1.25 -9.49
C ASP A 138 -14.45 -0.97 -8.04
N TYR A 139 -13.14 -0.80 -7.78
CA TYR A 139 -12.55 -0.57 -6.46
C TYR A 139 -13.02 0.74 -5.78
N ASP A 140 -13.94 1.47 -6.42
CA ASP A 140 -14.58 2.68 -5.93
C ASP A 140 -15.69 2.42 -4.88
N TYR A 141 -16.08 1.16 -4.62
CA TYR A 141 -17.05 0.80 -3.58
C TYR A 141 -16.41 0.59 -2.19
N VAL A 142 -15.45 1.42 -1.79
CA VAL A 142 -15.07 1.51 -0.37
C VAL A 142 -15.70 2.80 0.16
N PRO A 143 -16.85 2.73 0.85
CA PRO A 143 -17.50 3.93 1.35
C PRO A 143 -16.53 4.65 2.28
N ALA A 144 -16.24 5.92 1.97
CA ALA A 144 -15.43 6.76 2.83
C ALA A 144 -16.21 7.08 4.10
N VAL A 145 -16.02 6.24 5.12
CA VAL A 145 -16.60 6.45 6.46
C VAL A 145 -15.65 7.34 7.26
N SER A 146 -16.19 8.22 8.12
CA SER A 146 -15.39 8.97 9.10
C SER A 146 -14.88 8.00 10.15
N GLN A 147 -13.71 7.42 9.85
CA GLN A 147 -12.98 6.49 10.70
C GLN A 147 -11.48 6.81 10.56
N PRO A 148 -10.67 6.59 11.62
CA PRO A 148 -9.23 6.79 11.55
C PRO A 148 -8.59 5.93 10.46
N LEU A 149 -9.19 4.76 10.19
CA LEU A 149 -8.71 3.78 9.23
C LEU A 149 -9.90 2.99 8.67
N TYR A 150 -10.27 3.21 7.41
CA TYR A 150 -11.35 2.48 6.74
C TYR A 150 -10.85 1.56 5.61
N TYR A 151 -9.58 1.68 5.21
CA TYR A 151 -8.99 0.81 4.20
C TYR A 151 -7.51 0.58 4.49
N PHE A 152 -7.08 -0.68 4.42
CA PHE A 152 -5.75 -1.15 4.75
C PHE A 152 -5.24 -2.09 3.64
N TYR A 153 -4.34 -1.60 2.80
CA TYR A 153 -3.63 -2.43 1.82
C TYR A 153 -2.24 -2.77 2.32
N TYR A 154 -1.84 -4.03 2.22
CA TYR A 154 -0.53 -4.49 2.64
C TYR A 154 0.09 -5.45 1.62
N ASP A 155 1.35 -5.20 1.27
CA ASP A 155 2.16 -6.08 0.43
C ASP A 155 3.27 -6.72 1.29
N PRO A 156 3.09 -7.95 1.78
CA PRO A 156 4.11 -8.64 2.59
C PRO A 156 5.29 -9.14 1.74
N GLN A 157 5.14 -9.26 0.42
CA GLN A 157 6.12 -9.94 -0.43
C GLN A 157 7.42 -9.16 -0.59
N VAL A 158 7.35 -7.83 -0.45
CA VAL A 158 8.54 -6.98 -0.41
C VAL A 158 9.55 -7.43 0.65
N TYR A 159 9.11 -8.14 1.69
CA TYR A 159 9.95 -8.58 2.80
C TYR A 159 10.42 -10.04 2.68
N LYS A 160 10.03 -10.80 1.63
CA LYS A 160 10.39 -12.22 1.46
C LYS A 160 10.20 -13.07 2.74
N LEU A 161 9.06 -12.89 3.40
CA LEU A 161 8.76 -13.59 4.65
C LEU A 161 8.02 -14.89 4.35
N ASP A 162 8.36 -15.96 5.05
CA ASP A 162 7.61 -17.22 5.00
C ASP A 162 6.24 -17.10 5.70
N SER A 163 6.13 -16.19 6.67
CA SER A 163 4.91 -15.91 7.40
C SER A 163 4.88 -14.44 7.85
N PHE A 164 3.68 -13.87 7.97
CA PHE A 164 3.48 -12.50 8.44
C PHE A 164 2.22 -12.42 9.30
N PHE A 165 2.23 -11.52 10.28
CA PHE A 165 1.08 -11.23 11.11
C PHE A 165 0.28 -10.06 10.52
N ILE A 166 -1.04 -10.20 10.51
CA ILE A 166 -1.97 -9.14 10.10
C ILE A 166 -2.54 -8.52 11.38
N PRO A 167 -2.52 -7.18 11.53
CA PRO A 167 -3.15 -6.52 12.66
C PRO A 167 -4.64 -6.82 12.74
N THR A 168 -5.15 -7.00 13.96
CA THR A 168 -6.57 -6.84 14.26
C THR A 168 -6.80 -5.42 14.76
N PHE A 169 -7.94 -4.83 14.41
CA PHE A 169 -8.25 -3.44 14.72
C PHE A 169 -9.36 -3.34 15.77
N TYR A 170 -9.37 -2.24 16.52
CA TYR A 170 -10.48 -1.94 17.43
C TYR A 170 -11.79 -1.70 16.65
N ALA A 171 -12.94 -1.90 17.29
CA ALA A 171 -14.25 -1.78 16.64
C ALA A 171 -14.54 -0.42 16.00
N TYR A 172 -13.84 0.66 16.39
CA TYR A 172 -13.97 1.98 15.77
C TYR A 172 -13.18 2.12 14.45
N ALA A 173 -12.28 1.19 14.16
CA ALA A 173 -11.48 1.11 12.95
C ALA A 173 -11.77 -0.24 12.29
N THR A 174 -12.72 -0.27 11.36
CA THR A 174 -13.13 -1.51 10.67
C THR A 174 -12.70 -1.43 9.20
N PRO A 175 -11.39 -1.49 8.91
CA PRO A 175 -10.93 -1.33 7.55
C PRO A 175 -11.30 -2.53 6.68
N PHE A 176 -11.54 -2.26 5.40
CA PHE A 176 -11.37 -3.28 4.38
C PHE A 176 -9.88 -3.61 4.25
N ILE A 177 -9.53 -4.88 4.45
CA ILE A 177 -8.14 -5.36 4.41
C ILE A 177 -7.90 -6.01 3.05
N GLU A 178 -7.00 -5.42 2.25
CA GLU A 178 -6.53 -5.99 0.98
C GLU A 178 -5.06 -6.42 1.13
N ILE A 179 -4.77 -7.68 0.81
CA ILE A 179 -3.42 -8.22 0.90
C ILE A 179 -2.97 -8.64 -0.50
N ASN A 180 -1.79 -8.19 -0.89
CA ASN A 180 -1.21 -8.64 -2.16
C ASN A 180 -0.70 -10.09 -2.03
N GLY A 181 -1.56 -11.04 -2.41
CA GLY A 181 -1.29 -12.47 -2.31
C GLY A 181 -0.69 -13.12 -3.56
N LEU A 182 -0.72 -12.45 -4.72
CA LEU A 182 -0.17 -13.02 -5.96
C LEU A 182 1.35 -12.88 -5.93
N GLY A 183 2.05 -13.99 -5.73
CA GLY A 183 3.51 -14.03 -5.75
C GLY A 183 4.06 -13.30 -6.98
N TYR A 184 5.09 -12.49 -6.82
CA TYR A 184 5.94 -12.12 -7.95
C TYR A 184 6.43 -13.42 -8.58
N SER A 185 5.80 -13.84 -9.69
CA SER A 185 6.05 -15.14 -10.31
C SER A 185 7.54 -15.41 -10.39
N TYR A 186 8.00 -16.47 -9.72
CA TYR A 186 9.31 -17.02 -9.97
C TYR A 186 9.23 -17.66 -11.35
N VAL A 187 9.84 -17.01 -12.34
CA VAL A 187 10.22 -17.73 -13.55
C VAL A 187 11.38 -18.62 -13.10
N LEU A 188 11.10 -19.90 -12.91
CA LEU A 188 12.11 -20.95 -12.77
C LEU A 188 12.85 -21.12 -14.09
#